data_AF-A0A7C8ITP0-F1
#
_entry.id   AF-A0A7C8ITP0-F1
#
_cell.length_a   1.000
_cell.length_b   1.000
_cell.length_c   1.000
_cell.angle_alpha   90.00
_cell.angle_beta   90.00
_cell.angle_gamma   90.00
#
_symmetry.space_group_name_H-M   'P 1'
#
loop_
_entity.id
_entity.type
_entity.pdbx_description
1 polymer ?
#
loop_
_entity_poly.entity_id
_entity_poly.type
_entity_poly.pdbx_seq_one_letter_code
_entity_poly.pdbx_strand_id
1 'polypeptide(L)'
;MRFSTIILGLATAVQGAVIQARDSGCTVNLEPVRNPPSGAGEIITYGSIGRWSKETGGGAAYSNWIDYSGSLKAPYSYKYKANTIPGYETSAKIEAVLSKGWVGTYLRGVEKPLEGDFLITSYSCN
;
A
#
# COMPACT_ATOMS: atom_id res chain seq x y z
N MET A 1 44.71 -36.86 16.77
CA MET A 1 43.32 -36.50 16.41
C MET A 1 42.81 -35.59 17.51
N ARG A 2 42.65 -34.29 17.24
CA ARG A 2 42.18 -33.33 18.26
C ARG A 2 40.66 -33.29 18.19
N PHE A 3 40.00 -33.68 19.27
CA PHE A 3 38.57 -33.50 19.47
C PHE A 3 38.33 -32.06 19.91
N SER A 4 37.41 -31.38 19.23
CA SER A 4 36.90 -30.09 19.67
C SER A 4 35.39 -30.18 19.73
N THR A 5 34.89 -30.49 20.92
CA THR A 5 33.48 -30.36 21.25
C THR A 5 33.23 -28.89 21.55
N ILE A 6 32.52 -28.20 20.67
CA ILE A 6 32.04 -26.84 20.91
C ILE A 6 30.59 -26.97 21.37
N ILE A 7 30.35 -26.79 22.67
CA ILE A 7 29.04 -26.46 23.22
C ILE A 7 29.09 -24.98 23.58
N LEU A 8 28.47 -24.16 22.74
CA LEU A 8 27.93 -22.84 23.08
C LEU A 8 26.51 -22.87 22.51
N GLY A 9 25.47 -23.07 23.31
CA GLY A 9 24.99 -22.11 24.30
C GLY A 9 23.79 -21.41 23.67
N LEU A 10 22.58 -21.95 23.90
CA LEU A 10 21.33 -21.33 23.48
C LEU A 10 21.22 -19.94 24.11
N ALA A 11 21.15 -18.91 23.27
CA ALA A 11 20.59 -17.62 23.64
C ALA A 11 19.37 -17.37 22.76
N THR A 12 18.20 -17.69 23.32
CA THR A 12 16.92 -17.16 22.84
C THR A 12 16.93 -15.66 23.06
N ALA A 13 17.22 -14.89 22.02
CA ALA A 13 16.77 -13.50 21.92
C ALA A 13 15.57 -13.47 20.98
N VAL A 14 14.38 -13.75 21.53
CA VAL A 14 13.14 -13.13 21.04
C VAL A 14 13.23 -11.67 21.44
N GLN A 15 14.13 -10.93 20.79
CA GLN A 15 14.07 -9.49 20.82
C GLN A 15 13.07 -9.12 19.75
N GLY A 16 11.94 -8.59 20.23
CA GLY A 16 10.92 -7.97 19.42
C GLY A 16 11.57 -6.96 18.49
N ALA A 17 11.94 -7.44 17.30
CA ALA A 17 12.04 -6.62 16.13
C ALA A 17 10.65 -5.98 16.03
N VAL A 18 10.57 -4.74 16.51
CA VAL A 18 9.71 -3.75 15.88
C VAL A 18 9.90 -4.02 14.40
N ILE A 19 8.87 -4.57 13.75
CA ILE A 19 8.87 -4.75 12.31
C ILE A 19 8.91 -3.33 11.76
N GLN A 20 10.12 -2.78 11.69
CA GLN A 20 10.39 -1.51 11.06
C GLN A 20 9.92 -1.66 9.62
N ALA A 21 9.20 -0.65 9.16
CA ALA A 21 8.46 -0.70 7.93
C ALA A 21 9.32 -1.22 6.78
N ARG A 22 8.88 -2.34 6.18
CA ARG A 22 8.62 -2.47 4.75
C ARG A 22 9.34 -1.46 3.85
N ASP A 23 10.65 -1.55 3.65
CA ASP A 23 11.27 -0.75 2.59
C ASP A 23 10.81 -1.20 1.20
N SER A 24 10.41 -2.47 1.05
CA SER A 24 9.87 -2.99 -0.21
C SER A 24 8.37 -2.73 -0.39
N GLY A 25 7.95 -2.43 -1.63
CA GLY A 25 6.56 -2.25 -2.04
C GLY A 25 6.33 -1.07 -2.98
N CYS A 26 5.08 -0.83 -3.36
CA CYS A 26 4.71 0.18 -4.34
C CYS A 26 4.01 1.37 -3.70
N THR A 27 4.67 2.52 -3.71
CA THR A 27 4.11 3.79 -3.24
C THR A 27 3.30 4.44 -4.36
N VAL A 28 2.11 4.91 -4.01
CA VAL A 28 1.23 5.68 -4.88
C VAL A 28 1.11 7.09 -4.30
N ASN A 29 1.46 8.08 -5.10
CA ASN A 29 1.40 9.49 -4.70
C ASN A 29 0.15 10.15 -5.23
N LEU A 30 -0.39 11.06 -4.42
CA LEU A 30 -1.64 11.74 -4.67
C LEU A 30 -1.42 13.25 -4.77
N GLU A 31 -2.23 13.90 -5.58
CA GLU A 31 -2.26 15.35 -5.66
C GLU A 31 -2.73 15.93 -4.32
N PRO A 32 -2.11 17.02 -3.84
CA PRO A 32 -2.59 17.72 -2.65
C PRO A 32 -4.00 18.26 -2.88
N VAL A 33 -4.92 17.90 -1.99
CA VAL A 33 -6.28 18.44 -1.97
C VAL A 33 -6.33 19.61 -0.99
N ARG A 34 -6.85 20.75 -1.45
CA ARG A 34 -6.87 22.01 -0.67
C ARG A 34 -7.73 21.92 0.59
N ASN A 35 -8.81 21.13 0.54
CA ASN A 35 -9.71 20.82 1.65
C ASN A 35 -9.93 19.30 1.71
N PRO A 36 -9.01 18.53 2.31
CA PRO A 36 -9.14 17.09 2.38
C PRO A 36 -10.35 16.72 3.27
N PRO A 37 -11.15 15.71 2.90
CA PRO A 37 -12.25 15.23 3.74
C PRO A 37 -11.71 14.64 5.05
N SER A 38 -12.51 14.75 6.13
CA SER A 38 -12.28 13.99 7.35
C SER A 38 -12.28 12.49 7.01
N GLY A 39 -11.21 11.76 7.36
CA GLY A 39 -11.09 10.35 7.03
C GLY A 39 -10.41 10.04 5.68
N ALA A 40 -9.57 10.96 5.16
CA ALA A 40 -8.77 10.75 3.95
C ALA A 40 -8.12 9.36 3.87
N GLY A 41 -7.55 8.86 4.98
CA GLY A 41 -6.92 7.53 4.98
C GLY A 41 -7.85 6.35 4.81
N GLU A 42 -9.09 6.43 5.32
CA GLU A 42 -10.11 5.40 5.08
C GLU A 42 -10.59 5.47 3.63
N ILE A 43 -10.83 6.68 3.11
CA ILE A 43 -11.22 6.92 1.71
C ILE A 43 -10.17 6.32 0.77
N ILE A 44 -8.89 6.57 1.06
CA ILE A 44 -7.77 6.04 0.31
C ILE A 44 -7.71 4.51 0.42
N THR A 45 -7.73 3.96 1.63
CA THR A 45 -7.65 2.51 1.85
C THR A 45 -8.78 1.76 1.14
N TYR A 46 -10.04 2.13 1.41
CA TYR A 46 -11.20 1.44 0.85
C TYR A 46 -11.37 1.71 -0.64
N GLY A 47 -11.04 2.92 -1.11
CA GLY A 47 -11.01 3.22 -2.54
C GLY A 47 -10.05 2.29 -3.26
N SER A 48 -8.80 2.24 -2.82
CA SER A 48 -7.72 1.45 -3.43
C SER A 48 -8.03 -0.05 -3.50
N ILE A 49 -8.68 -0.60 -2.46
CA ILE A 49 -9.17 -1.99 -2.46
C ILE A 49 -10.32 -2.18 -3.45
N GLY A 50 -11.27 -1.24 -3.49
CA GLY A 50 -12.42 -1.28 -4.40
C GLY A 50 -12.01 -1.39 -5.86
N ARG A 51 -11.03 -0.56 -6.30
CA ARG A 51 -10.55 -0.62 -7.68
C ARG A 51 -9.81 -1.89 -7.95
N TRP A 52 -8.99 -2.33 -7.00
CA TRP A 52 -8.30 -3.60 -7.11
C TRP A 52 -9.27 -4.73 -7.45
N SER A 53 -10.30 -4.87 -6.61
CA SER A 53 -11.30 -5.92 -6.78
C SER A 53 -12.03 -5.76 -8.12
N LYS A 54 -12.39 -4.53 -8.52
CA LYS A 54 -13.07 -4.28 -9.79
C LYS A 54 -12.22 -4.66 -11.03
N GLU A 55 -10.99 -4.17 -11.11
CA GLU A 55 -10.11 -4.36 -12.26
C GLU A 55 -9.61 -5.81 -12.40
N THR A 56 -9.54 -6.53 -11.28
CA THR A 56 -9.17 -7.95 -11.26
C THR A 56 -10.37 -8.91 -11.35
N GLY A 57 -11.59 -8.40 -11.58
CA GLY A 57 -12.78 -9.23 -11.77
C GLY A 57 -13.32 -9.88 -10.49
N GLY A 58 -13.21 -9.20 -9.35
CA GLY A 58 -13.66 -9.67 -8.04
C GLY A 58 -12.59 -10.39 -7.24
N GLY A 59 -11.31 -10.26 -7.63
CA GLY A 59 -10.18 -10.81 -6.89
C GLY A 59 -10.20 -10.36 -5.44
N ALA A 60 -9.69 -11.23 -4.56
CA ALA A 60 -9.57 -10.93 -3.15
C ALA A 60 -8.74 -9.66 -2.98
N ALA A 61 -9.24 -8.69 -2.22
CA ALA A 61 -8.55 -7.44 -1.94
C ALA A 61 -8.74 -7.11 -0.46
N TYR A 62 -7.64 -6.85 0.25
CA TYR A 62 -7.66 -6.74 1.69
C TYR A 62 -6.99 -5.45 2.17
N SER A 63 -7.55 -4.85 3.22
CA SER A 63 -7.01 -3.62 3.82
C SER A 63 -5.63 -3.79 4.41
N ASN A 64 -5.28 -5.01 4.83
CA ASN A 64 -3.94 -5.32 5.32
C ASN A 64 -2.86 -5.28 4.22
N TRP A 65 -3.20 -5.07 2.93
CA TRP A 65 -2.25 -4.87 1.83
C TRP A 65 -1.77 -3.43 1.69
N ILE A 66 -2.46 -2.49 2.32
CA ILE A 66 -2.20 -1.05 2.16
C ILE A 66 -1.67 -0.49 3.48
N ASP A 67 -0.57 0.24 3.38
CA ASP A 67 -0.09 1.15 4.40
C ASP A 67 -0.57 2.55 4.06
N TYR A 68 -1.54 3.03 4.83
CA TYR A 68 -2.16 4.34 4.63
C TYR A 68 -1.55 5.40 5.57
N SER A 69 -0.42 5.15 6.24
CA SER A 69 0.21 6.18 7.08
C SER A 69 0.52 7.48 6.32
N GLY A 70 0.89 7.37 5.03
CA GLY A 70 1.11 8.50 4.12
C GLY A 70 -0.15 9.30 3.76
N SER A 71 -1.33 8.83 4.13
CA SER A 71 -2.61 9.48 3.82
C SER A 71 -3.06 10.45 4.92
N LEU A 72 -2.33 10.51 6.04
CA LEU A 72 -2.71 11.31 7.20
C LEU A 72 -2.37 12.80 7.05
N LYS A 73 -1.46 13.15 6.12
CA LYS A 73 -1.05 14.53 5.86
C LYS A 73 -0.56 14.70 4.42
N ALA A 74 -0.63 15.92 3.90
CA ALA A 74 -0.03 16.26 2.62
C ALA A 74 1.52 16.26 2.70
N PRO A 75 2.24 15.90 1.62
CA PRO A 75 1.73 15.33 0.37
C PRO A 75 1.16 13.92 0.61
N TYR A 76 -0.04 13.68 0.10
CA TYR A 76 -0.76 12.44 0.36
C TYR A 76 -0.17 11.29 -0.44
N SER A 77 -0.04 10.13 0.22
CA SER A 77 0.42 8.90 -0.42
C SER A 77 -0.12 7.67 0.31
N TYR A 78 -0.03 6.52 -0.34
CA TYR A 78 -0.23 5.25 0.30
C TYR A 78 0.69 4.20 -0.33
N LYS A 79 1.02 3.16 0.41
CA LYS A 79 1.94 2.12 -0.04
C LYS A 79 1.26 0.76 -0.08
N TYR A 80 1.26 0.11 -1.24
CA TYR A 80 1.05 -1.33 -1.29
C TYR A 80 2.29 -2.02 -0.75
N LYS A 81 2.06 -2.86 0.24
CA LYS A 81 3.10 -3.57 0.96
C LYS A 81 3.70 -4.62 0.02
N ALA A 82 5.01 -4.83 0.08
CA ALA A 82 5.63 -5.88 -0.75
C ALA A 82 5.01 -7.25 -0.49
N ASN A 83 4.93 -8.05 -1.56
CA ASN A 83 4.47 -9.45 -1.55
C ASN A 83 3.05 -9.67 -1.02
N THR A 84 2.28 -8.61 -0.71
CA THR A 84 0.88 -8.79 -0.31
C THR A 84 -0.05 -8.96 -1.50
N ILE A 85 0.41 -8.54 -2.68
CA ILE A 85 -0.32 -8.68 -3.93
C ILE A 85 0.49 -9.55 -4.90
N PRO A 86 0.17 -10.85 -5.01
CA PRO A 86 0.87 -11.75 -5.91
C PRO A 86 0.76 -11.30 -7.37
N GLY A 87 1.90 -11.16 -8.05
CA GLY A 87 1.98 -10.86 -9.47
C GLY A 87 1.89 -9.38 -9.83
N TYR A 88 1.92 -8.44 -8.87
CA TYR A 88 1.84 -6.99 -9.10
C TYR A 88 2.97 -6.20 -8.42
N GLU A 89 4.18 -6.72 -8.50
CA GLU A 89 5.35 -6.19 -7.80
C GLU A 89 6.09 -5.07 -8.55
N THR A 90 5.58 -4.63 -9.71
CA THR A 90 6.24 -3.61 -10.55
C THR A 90 5.36 -2.38 -10.76
N SER A 91 5.99 -1.23 -11.00
CA SER A 91 5.28 0.04 -11.21
C SER A 91 4.29 -0.05 -12.37
N ALA A 92 4.67 -0.70 -13.47
CA ALA A 92 3.81 -0.88 -14.63
C ALA A 92 2.55 -1.73 -14.32
N LYS A 93 2.69 -2.75 -13.49
CA LYS A 93 1.57 -3.62 -13.12
C LYS A 93 0.61 -2.94 -12.15
N ILE A 94 1.13 -2.20 -11.17
CA ILE A 94 0.31 -1.39 -10.27
C ILE A 94 -0.39 -0.27 -11.05
N GLU A 95 0.32 0.38 -11.98
CA GLU A 95 -0.27 1.40 -12.86
C GLU A 95 -1.39 0.83 -13.73
N ALA A 96 -1.26 -0.39 -14.25
CA ALA A 96 -2.32 -1.01 -15.05
C ALA A 96 -3.64 -1.16 -14.28
N VAL A 97 -3.59 -1.43 -12.97
CA VAL A 97 -4.79 -1.56 -12.11
C VAL A 97 -5.31 -0.20 -11.69
N LEU A 98 -4.42 0.72 -11.27
CA LEU A 98 -4.83 1.97 -10.63
C LEU A 98 -4.99 3.14 -11.60
N SER A 99 -4.50 2.97 -12.83
CA SER A 99 -4.59 3.83 -14.02
C SER A 99 -4.95 5.28 -13.70
N LYS A 100 -3.89 6.13 -13.71
CA LYS A 100 -3.81 7.59 -13.45
C LYS A 100 -5.15 8.28 -13.18
N GLY A 101 -5.80 7.85 -12.12
CA GLY A 101 -7.21 8.15 -11.86
C GLY A 101 -7.36 8.76 -10.48
N TRP A 102 -8.57 8.73 -9.95
CA TRP A 102 -8.89 9.35 -8.67
C TRP A 102 -9.04 8.30 -7.58
N VAL A 103 -8.50 8.57 -6.39
CA VAL A 103 -8.67 7.80 -5.16
C VAL A 103 -9.88 8.30 -4.38
N GLY A 104 -10.69 7.35 -3.91
CA GLY A 104 -11.92 7.63 -3.18
C GLY A 104 -13.10 6.99 -3.88
N THR A 105 -14.07 7.79 -4.29
CA THR A 105 -15.28 7.32 -4.98
C THR A 105 -14.97 6.69 -6.33
N TYR A 106 -14.07 7.27 -7.12
CA TYR A 106 -13.78 6.78 -8.47
C TYR A 106 -13.14 5.39 -8.50
N LEU A 107 -12.30 5.05 -7.51
CA LEU A 107 -11.80 3.67 -7.37
C LEU A 107 -12.90 2.68 -7.00
N ARG A 108 -14.04 3.15 -6.47
CA ARG A 108 -15.24 2.32 -6.25
C ARG A 108 -16.16 2.28 -7.47
N GLY A 109 -15.82 2.96 -8.56
CA GLY A 109 -16.49 2.83 -9.85
C GLY A 109 -17.67 3.77 -10.11
N VAL A 110 -17.75 4.95 -9.46
CA VAL A 110 -18.68 6.02 -9.89
C VAL A 110 -18.10 6.82 -11.07
N GLU A 111 -18.97 7.29 -11.97
CA GLU A 111 -18.59 7.87 -13.27
C GLU A 111 -17.91 9.25 -13.21
N LYS A 112 -18.06 10.00 -12.12
CA LYS A 112 -17.44 11.33 -11.95
C LYS A 112 -16.72 11.42 -10.60
N PRO A 113 -15.53 12.04 -10.54
CA PRO A 113 -14.87 12.30 -9.27
C PRO A 113 -15.75 13.21 -8.41
N LEU A 114 -15.84 12.88 -7.13
CA LEU A 114 -16.54 13.72 -6.15
C LEU A 114 -15.58 14.71 -5.50
N GLU A 115 -16.17 15.73 -4.86
CA GLU A 115 -15.41 16.61 -3.98
C GLU A 115 -14.74 15.78 -2.87
N GLY A 116 -13.41 15.90 -2.75
CA GLY A 116 -12.61 15.13 -1.80
C GLY A 116 -11.97 13.86 -2.36
N ASP A 117 -12.17 13.53 -3.63
CA ASP A 117 -11.37 12.52 -4.33
C ASP A 117 -9.94 13.04 -4.60
N PHE A 118 -8.95 12.14 -4.58
CA PHE A 118 -7.54 12.49 -4.70
C PHE A 118 -6.97 12.01 -6.04
N LEU A 119 -6.40 12.89 -6.86
CA LEU A 119 -5.81 12.47 -8.13
C LEU A 119 -4.52 11.69 -7.90
N ILE A 120 -4.34 10.55 -8.57
CA ILE A 120 -3.08 9.81 -8.57
C ILE A 120 -2.10 10.46 -9.53
N THR A 121 -0.93 10.85 -9.03
CA THR A 121 0.09 11.58 -9.80
C THR A 121 1.28 10.72 -10.18
N SER A 122 1.65 9.72 -9.37
CA SER A 122 2.77 8.82 -9.67
C SER A 122 2.76 7.52 -8.87
N TYR A 123 3.54 6.55 -9.35
CA TYR A 123 3.75 5.23 -8.74
C TYR A 123 5.25 4.94 -8.68
N SER A 124 5.73 4.35 -7.58
CA SER A 124 7.11 3.93 -7.44
C SER A 124 7.20 2.65 -6.62
N CYS A 125 7.66 1.57 -7.24
CA CYS A 125 7.96 0.30 -6.59
C CYS A 125 9.45 0.15 -6.38
N ASN A 126 9.87 -0.13 -5.14
CA ASN A 126 11.25 -0.47 -4.77
C ASN A 126 11.28 -1.79 -3.99
#